data_AF-A0A7K3NP03-F1
#
_entry.id   AF-A0A7K3NP03-F1
#
_cell.length_a   1.000
_cell.length_b   1.000
_cell.length_c   1.000
_cell.angle_alpha   90.00
_cell.angle_beta   90.00
_cell.angle_gamma   90.00
#
_symmetry.space_group_name_H-M   'P 1'
#
loop_
_entity.id
_entity.type
_entity.pdbx_description
1 polymer ?
#
loop_
_entity_poly.entity_id
_entity_poly.type
_entity_poly.pdbx_seq_one_letter_code
_entity_poly.pdbx_strand_id
1 'polypeptide(L)'
;MHDHASRPSRISVISELGRSQTLADCRESFSRFGEARGPALFLGLGPSPWRLPTFLPQAWGKCFYVECPECEAQMPQHWHETIPADFEQVPLETVLHGPWPGPIFFYMPGLKHFPSFWGPIWAKVCLDRLWAENPPPPAPPAAVRSVLLPGTARSLLVPELGEAFTRAGFAVTVRDPADILEHLSEIVRDGAPDLFFCVNLQGLDDFGRVFYLLRQAGTTVAAWCVDNPFHLVSRLRSPFWREMPLFVTDEWFIKPLADHGAACVHHLPLAANPRFFDPLPAPLPEAARDLADKVVFVGRSEFPGKRGFFSGCLPPDDLAAKAREMVAQGERPHFGWWVQALGLTGLWPEGAVRVAGCGAEEIGRTRRTEVLAALSREVDLAVFGDGQWARLLPGQACRGPVDYYGALAAVYAASGINLNVTGLLLPSGLTQRHFDVWAAGGFLLSDDNPGLGVFPRELTRETVFSRPDEAVSRCRRFFSERNLRADLIRAWRTEIAHRHTYDVRVAEILNRLDRCRKLG
;
A
#
# COMPACT_ATOMS: atom_id res chain seq x y z
N MET A 1 17.79 -57.20 10.02
CA MET A 1 17.35 -56.36 8.89
C MET A 1 16.26 -55.44 9.42
N HIS A 2 16.62 -54.21 9.77
CA HIS A 2 15.62 -53.18 10.08
C HIS A 2 15.14 -52.60 8.76
N ASP A 3 13.85 -52.80 8.51
CA ASP A 3 13.15 -52.26 7.36
C ASP A 3 13.08 -50.74 7.51
N HIS A 4 13.80 -50.01 6.65
CA HIS A 4 13.68 -48.57 6.53
C HIS A 4 12.33 -48.27 5.88
N ALA A 5 11.25 -48.29 6.67
CA ALA A 5 9.97 -47.76 6.25
C ALA A 5 10.15 -46.28 5.88
N SER A 6 10.24 -46.01 4.59
CA SER A 6 10.29 -44.67 4.02
C SER A 6 9.10 -43.89 4.57
N ARG A 7 9.36 -42.77 5.26
CA ARG A 7 8.31 -41.81 5.67
C ARG A 7 7.42 -41.56 4.45
N PRO A 8 6.07 -41.63 4.58
CA PRO A 8 5.19 -41.37 3.45
C PRO A 8 5.53 -39.99 2.87
N SER A 9 5.83 -39.96 1.56
CA SER A 9 6.15 -38.72 0.85
C SER A 9 4.95 -37.80 0.94
N ARG A 10 5.09 -36.69 1.65
CA ARG A 10 4.01 -35.70 1.77
C ARG A 10 3.76 -35.09 0.40
N ILE A 11 2.51 -35.11 -0.06
CA ILE A 11 2.11 -34.51 -1.33
C ILE A 11 2.42 -33.01 -1.32
N SER A 12 2.97 -32.51 -2.42
CA SER A 12 3.28 -31.10 -2.61
C SER A 12 2.73 -30.59 -3.92
N VAL A 13 2.37 -29.32 -3.95
CA VAL A 13 1.90 -28.60 -5.14
C VAL A 13 2.75 -27.36 -5.38
N ILE A 14 2.85 -26.96 -6.63
CA ILE A 14 3.31 -25.63 -7.04
C ILE A 14 2.11 -24.68 -6.91
N SER A 15 2.25 -23.68 -6.04
CA SER A 15 1.21 -22.66 -5.82
C SER A 15 1.06 -21.72 -7.02
N GLU A 16 0.02 -20.89 -7.02
CA GLU A 16 -0.21 -19.85 -8.04
C GLU A 16 0.98 -18.89 -8.23
N LEU A 17 1.86 -18.75 -7.22
CA LEU A 17 3.07 -17.94 -7.29
C LEU A 17 4.34 -18.74 -7.64
N GLY A 18 4.19 -19.95 -8.15
CA GLY A 18 5.30 -20.79 -8.61
C GLY A 18 6.14 -21.40 -7.49
N ARG A 19 5.63 -21.48 -6.25
CA ARG A 19 6.38 -22.01 -5.10
C ARG A 19 5.90 -23.41 -4.73
N SER A 20 6.83 -24.35 -4.56
CA SER A 20 6.51 -25.68 -4.03
C SER A 20 6.08 -25.59 -2.56
N GLN A 21 4.91 -26.16 -2.25
CA GLN A 21 4.33 -26.18 -0.90
C GLN A 21 3.76 -27.56 -0.59
N THR A 22 4.04 -28.06 0.61
CA THR A 22 3.46 -29.32 1.09
C THR A 22 2.01 -29.12 1.52
N LEU A 23 1.13 -30.02 1.08
CA LEU A 23 -0.26 -30.04 1.52
C LEU A 23 -0.34 -30.56 2.97
N ALA A 24 -1.08 -29.83 3.81
CA ALA A 24 -1.29 -30.23 5.20
C ALA A 24 -2.28 -31.40 5.28
N ASP A 25 -1.88 -32.50 5.92
CA ASP A 25 -2.67 -33.72 6.08
C ASP A 25 -3.12 -33.88 7.54
N CYS A 26 -4.03 -33.01 7.99
CA CYS A 26 -4.65 -33.13 9.31
C CYS A 26 -6.11 -32.68 9.27
N ARG A 27 -6.93 -33.20 10.20
CA ARG A 27 -8.37 -32.89 10.27
C ARG A 27 -8.62 -31.41 10.52
N GLU A 28 -7.74 -30.77 11.27
CA GLU A 28 -7.77 -29.34 11.60
C GLU A 28 -7.53 -28.44 10.36
N SER A 29 -7.09 -29.01 9.24
CA SER A 29 -6.99 -28.29 7.96
C SER A 29 -8.35 -28.04 7.32
N PHE A 30 -9.42 -28.68 7.81
CA PHE A 30 -10.77 -28.49 7.30
C PHE A 30 -11.62 -27.66 8.26
N SER A 31 -12.29 -26.65 7.71
CA SER A 31 -13.32 -25.91 8.42
C SER A 31 -14.70 -26.38 7.99
N ARG A 32 -15.58 -26.65 8.96
CA ARG A 32 -16.97 -27.03 8.70
C ARG A 32 -17.86 -25.79 8.74
N PHE A 33 -18.69 -25.63 7.70
CA PHE A 33 -19.71 -24.60 7.60
C PHE A 33 -21.09 -25.26 7.61
N GLY A 34 -21.95 -24.81 8.53
CA GLY A 34 -23.30 -25.33 8.71
C GLY A 34 -23.40 -26.61 9.55
N GLU A 35 -24.50 -26.69 10.32
CA GLU A 35 -24.85 -27.87 11.14
C GLU A 35 -26.00 -28.70 10.54
N ALA A 36 -26.55 -28.27 9.40
CA ALA A 36 -27.69 -28.92 8.76
C ALA A 36 -27.38 -30.36 8.34
N ARG A 37 -28.37 -31.23 8.44
CA ARG A 37 -28.31 -32.58 7.87
C ARG A 37 -28.66 -32.49 6.38
N GLY A 38 -27.86 -33.13 5.54
CA GLY A 38 -28.05 -33.07 4.09
C GLY A 38 -26.87 -33.68 3.33
N PRO A 39 -26.83 -33.50 1.99
CA PRO A 39 -25.68 -33.89 1.19
C PRO A 39 -24.44 -33.08 1.59
N ALA A 40 -23.33 -33.75 1.88
CA ALA A 40 -22.09 -33.06 2.28
C ALA A 40 -21.35 -32.55 1.04
N LEU A 41 -20.79 -31.33 1.12
CA LEU A 41 -19.94 -30.77 0.08
C LEU A 41 -18.52 -30.58 0.60
N PHE A 42 -17.54 -31.10 -0.11
CA PHE A 42 -16.12 -30.88 0.15
C PHE A 42 -15.55 -29.89 -0.86
N LEU A 43 -15.01 -28.78 -0.36
CA LEU A 43 -14.32 -27.77 -1.16
C LEU A 43 -12.83 -27.97 -0.94
N GLY A 44 -12.21 -28.71 -1.86
CA GLY A 44 -10.88 -29.26 -1.75
C GLY A 44 -10.87 -30.56 -0.95
N LEU A 45 -10.19 -31.59 -1.45
CA LEU A 45 -10.13 -32.91 -0.82
C LEU A 45 -8.90 -33.09 0.09
N GLY A 46 -7.92 -32.17 0.00
CA GLY A 46 -6.64 -32.27 0.70
C GLY A 46 -5.80 -33.47 0.22
N PRO A 47 -4.69 -33.78 0.91
CA PRO A 47 -3.75 -34.80 0.45
C PRO A 47 -4.19 -36.26 0.70
N SER A 48 -5.22 -36.48 1.52
CA SER A 48 -5.68 -37.82 1.91
C SER A 48 -7.20 -37.97 1.76
N PRO A 49 -7.75 -38.01 0.52
CA PRO A 49 -9.20 -38.09 0.27
C PRO A 49 -9.89 -39.25 0.99
N TRP A 50 -9.22 -40.40 1.11
CA TRP A 50 -9.73 -41.59 1.80
C TRP A 50 -10.09 -41.35 3.27
N ARG A 51 -9.57 -40.29 3.92
CA ARG A 51 -9.88 -39.94 5.31
C ARG A 51 -11.18 -39.16 5.45
N LEU A 52 -11.65 -38.50 4.40
CA LEU A 52 -12.78 -37.57 4.47
C LEU A 52 -14.09 -38.20 4.98
N PRO A 53 -14.42 -39.47 4.70
CA PRO A 53 -15.59 -40.11 5.28
C PRO A 53 -15.59 -40.11 6.82
N THR A 54 -14.42 -40.09 7.47
CA THR A 54 -14.30 -40.03 8.94
C THR A 54 -14.73 -38.70 9.54
N PHE A 55 -14.94 -37.67 8.72
CA PHE A 55 -15.38 -36.35 9.20
C PHE A 55 -16.89 -36.29 9.37
N LEU A 56 -17.61 -37.25 8.77
CA LEU A 56 -19.06 -37.34 8.79
C LEU A 56 -19.47 -38.34 9.89
N PRO A 57 -20.41 -37.99 10.79
CA PRO A 57 -21.09 -38.97 11.61
C PRO A 57 -21.76 -40.04 10.73
N GLN A 58 -21.76 -41.30 11.15
CA GLN A 58 -22.42 -42.40 10.43
C GLN A 58 -23.94 -42.15 10.32
N ALA A 59 -24.38 -41.42 9.29
CA ALA A 59 -25.74 -41.36 8.71
C ALA A 59 -25.96 -40.15 7.77
N TRP A 60 -24.93 -39.60 7.10
CA TRP A 60 -25.14 -38.51 6.13
C TRP A 60 -25.25 -39.06 4.70
N GLY A 61 -26.03 -38.38 3.87
CA GLY A 61 -26.38 -38.80 2.51
C GLY A 61 -25.20 -38.75 1.53
N LYS A 62 -25.49 -38.57 0.23
CA LYS A 62 -24.46 -38.45 -0.82
C LYS A 62 -23.41 -37.36 -0.50
N CYS A 63 -22.16 -37.62 -0.85
CA CYS A 63 -21.07 -36.65 -0.73
C CYS A 63 -20.73 -36.08 -2.11
N PHE A 64 -20.50 -34.78 -2.16
CA PHE A 64 -20.11 -34.06 -3.36
C PHE A 64 -18.79 -33.32 -3.12
N TYR A 65 -18.05 -33.04 -4.18
CA TYR A 65 -16.84 -32.23 -4.07
C TYR A 65 -16.58 -31.33 -5.26
N VAL A 66 -15.85 -30.26 -4.99
CA VAL A 66 -15.17 -29.41 -5.98
C VAL A 66 -13.70 -29.39 -5.64
N GLU A 67 -12.85 -29.48 -6.65
CA GLU A 67 -11.40 -29.35 -6.50
C GLU A 67 -10.88 -28.26 -7.45
N CYS A 68 -9.75 -27.64 -7.08
CA CYS A 68 -9.05 -26.70 -7.94
C CYS A 68 -8.40 -27.48 -9.09
N PRO A 69 -8.72 -27.19 -10.36
CA PRO A 69 -8.18 -27.93 -11.50
C PRO A 69 -6.65 -27.96 -11.54
N GLU A 70 -6.00 -26.84 -11.20
CA GLU A 70 -4.55 -26.73 -11.13
C GLU A 70 -3.94 -27.53 -9.97
N CYS A 71 -4.67 -27.70 -8.87
CA CYS A 71 -4.27 -28.55 -7.76
C CYS A 71 -4.41 -30.03 -8.15
N GLU A 72 -5.58 -30.40 -8.68
CA GLU A 72 -5.92 -31.76 -9.11
C GLU A 72 -4.95 -32.28 -10.18
N ALA A 73 -4.60 -31.45 -11.17
CA ALA A 73 -3.66 -31.82 -12.22
C ALA A 73 -2.24 -32.14 -11.72
N GLN A 74 -1.90 -31.69 -10.51
CA GLN A 74 -0.60 -31.97 -9.87
C GLN A 74 -0.64 -33.19 -8.95
N MET A 75 -1.82 -33.80 -8.75
CA MET A 75 -1.98 -34.93 -7.87
C MET A 75 -1.43 -36.23 -8.50
N PRO A 76 -0.76 -37.09 -7.72
CA PRO A 76 -0.30 -38.38 -8.21
C PRO A 76 -1.48 -39.34 -8.44
N GLN A 77 -1.32 -40.34 -9.31
CA GLN A 77 -2.38 -41.32 -9.63
C GLN A 77 -3.02 -41.96 -8.39
N HIS A 78 -2.21 -42.34 -7.38
CA HIS A 78 -2.71 -42.94 -6.15
C HIS A 78 -3.64 -42.01 -5.35
N TRP A 79 -3.54 -40.70 -5.50
CA TRP A 79 -4.46 -39.76 -4.87
C TRP A 79 -5.87 -39.91 -5.46
N HIS A 80 -5.98 -39.98 -6.79
CA HIS A 80 -7.26 -40.19 -7.49
C HIS A 80 -7.89 -41.54 -7.12
N GLU A 81 -7.08 -42.60 -7.02
CA GLU A 81 -7.55 -43.94 -6.63
C GLU A 81 -8.07 -44.01 -5.19
N THR A 82 -7.71 -43.05 -4.35
CA THR A 82 -8.14 -42.98 -2.93
C THR A 82 -9.36 -42.09 -2.69
N ILE A 83 -9.90 -41.43 -3.73
CA ILE A 83 -11.16 -40.70 -3.62
C ILE A 83 -12.28 -41.72 -3.34
N PRO A 84 -13.07 -41.55 -2.25
CA PRO A 84 -14.14 -42.47 -1.93
C PRO A 84 -15.16 -42.59 -3.07
N ALA A 85 -15.60 -43.82 -3.39
CA ALA A 85 -16.47 -44.08 -4.53
C ALA A 85 -17.87 -43.43 -4.44
N ASP A 86 -18.28 -43.04 -3.24
CA ASP A 86 -19.53 -42.33 -2.94
C ASP A 86 -19.40 -40.80 -3.02
N PHE A 87 -18.22 -40.28 -3.38
CA PHE A 87 -17.98 -38.85 -3.63
C PHE A 87 -18.19 -38.53 -5.11
N GLU A 88 -19.11 -37.62 -5.40
CA GLU A 88 -19.44 -37.17 -6.76
C GLU A 88 -18.85 -35.76 -7.01
N GLN A 89 -18.04 -35.60 -8.05
CA GLN A 89 -17.53 -34.27 -8.43
C GLN A 89 -18.67 -33.45 -9.03
N VAL A 90 -18.82 -32.20 -8.59
CA VAL A 90 -19.82 -31.28 -9.16
C VAL A 90 -19.12 -30.09 -9.82
N PRO A 91 -19.73 -29.49 -10.86
CA PRO A 91 -19.23 -28.24 -11.42
C PRO A 91 -19.20 -27.13 -10.37
N LEU A 92 -18.21 -26.24 -10.47
CA LEU A 92 -18.08 -25.12 -9.54
C LEU A 92 -19.33 -24.23 -9.53
N GLU A 93 -19.99 -24.09 -10.68
CA GLU A 93 -21.22 -23.31 -10.86
C GLU A 93 -22.32 -23.79 -9.92
N THR A 94 -22.39 -25.10 -9.63
CA THR A 94 -23.36 -25.66 -8.68
C THR A 94 -23.17 -25.08 -7.28
N VAL A 95 -21.92 -24.81 -6.88
CA VAL A 95 -21.62 -24.16 -5.60
C VAL A 95 -21.91 -22.66 -5.67
N LEU A 96 -21.73 -22.02 -6.83
CA LEU A 96 -21.94 -20.59 -7.01
C LEU A 96 -23.43 -20.20 -7.08
N HIS A 97 -24.32 -21.11 -7.49
CA HIS A 97 -25.76 -20.87 -7.62
C HIS A 97 -26.55 -21.12 -6.32
N GLY A 98 -26.51 -20.15 -5.41
CA GLY A 98 -27.29 -20.15 -4.16
C GLY A 98 -26.63 -20.87 -2.99
N PRO A 99 -27.28 -20.96 -1.82
CA PRO A 99 -26.73 -21.63 -0.64
C PRO A 99 -26.81 -23.16 -0.76
N TRP A 100 -25.77 -23.85 -0.27
CA TRP A 100 -25.76 -25.32 -0.25
C TRP A 100 -26.69 -25.87 0.87
N PRO A 101 -27.49 -26.91 0.61
CA PRO A 101 -28.51 -27.39 1.56
C PRO A 101 -27.96 -28.24 2.71
N GLY A 102 -26.70 -28.67 2.66
CA GLY A 102 -26.07 -29.53 3.66
C GLY A 102 -24.79 -28.92 4.27
N PRO A 103 -23.98 -29.73 4.98
CA PRO A 103 -22.73 -29.26 5.56
C PRO A 103 -21.65 -29.09 4.48
N ILE A 104 -20.87 -28.01 4.58
CA ILE A 104 -19.72 -27.77 3.72
C ILE A 104 -18.44 -27.97 4.53
N PHE A 105 -17.48 -28.72 3.99
CA PHE A 105 -16.14 -28.89 4.53
C PHE A 105 -15.14 -28.22 3.59
N PHE A 106 -14.49 -27.16 4.06
CA PHE A 106 -13.54 -26.39 3.27
C PHE A 106 -12.10 -26.74 3.67
N TYR A 107 -11.28 -27.16 2.71
CA TYR A 107 -9.85 -27.35 2.90
C TYR A 107 -9.11 -26.01 2.94
N MET A 108 -8.92 -25.47 4.14
CA MET A 108 -8.39 -24.12 4.36
C MET A 108 -7.00 -23.86 3.79
N PRO A 109 -6.06 -24.82 3.73
CA PRO A 109 -4.77 -24.62 3.06
C PRO A 109 -4.91 -24.26 1.57
N GLY A 110 -6.01 -24.65 0.90
CA GLY A 110 -6.31 -24.26 -0.47
C GLY A 110 -6.24 -22.74 -0.69
N LEU A 111 -6.73 -21.94 0.28
CA LEU A 111 -6.67 -20.47 0.23
C LEU A 111 -5.25 -19.89 0.20
N LYS A 112 -4.23 -20.69 0.56
CA LYS A 112 -2.84 -20.27 0.48
C LYS A 112 -2.16 -20.72 -0.80
N HIS A 113 -2.56 -21.87 -1.32
CA HIS A 113 -1.96 -22.49 -2.51
C HIS A 113 -2.54 -21.92 -3.80
N PHE A 114 -3.87 -21.80 -3.85
CA PHE A 114 -4.63 -21.32 -5.00
C PHE A 114 -5.66 -20.26 -4.59
N PRO A 115 -5.22 -19.10 -4.06
CA PRO A 115 -6.11 -18.06 -3.55
C PRO A 115 -7.04 -17.45 -4.61
N SER A 116 -6.65 -17.40 -5.89
CA SER A 116 -7.53 -16.90 -6.95
C SER A 116 -8.69 -17.84 -7.25
N PHE A 117 -8.49 -19.15 -7.14
CA PHE A 117 -9.58 -20.12 -7.25
C PHE A 117 -10.42 -20.17 -5.97
N TRP A 118 -9.79 -20.37 -4.81
CA TRP A 118 -10.49 -20.62 -3.55
C TRP A 118 -11.06 -19.38 -2.88
N GLY A 119 -10.47 -18.20 -3.09
CA GLY A 119 -10.84 -16.95 -2.43
C GLY A 119 -12.30 -16.54 -2.68
N PRO A 120 -12.76 -16.45 -3.94
CA PRO A 120 -14.16 -16.15 -4.27
C PRO A 120 -15.14 -17.19 -3.71
N ILE A 121 -14.78 -18.47 -3.77
CA ILE A 121 -15.62 -19.58 -3.27
C ILE A 121 -15.78 -19.47 -1.76
N TRP A 122 -14.66 -19.27 -1.04
CA TRP A 122 -14.66 -19.07 0.41
C TRP A 122 -15.50 -17.85 0.80
N ALA A 123 -15.33 -16.73 0.10
CA ALA A 123 -16.09 -15.51 0.35
C ALA A 123 -17.60 -15.75 0.20
N LYS A 124 -18.02 -16.45 -0.86
CA LYS A 124 -19.43 -16.82 -1.07
C LYS A 124 -19.95 -17.70 0.07
N VAL A 125 -19.24 -18.77 0.42
CA VAL A 125 -19.67 -19.70 1.48
C VAL A 125 -19.79 -18.98 2.82
N CYS A 126 -18.83 -18.11 3.14
CA CYS A 126 -18.89 -17.26 4.34
C CYS A 126 -20.12 -16.35 4.33
N LEU A 127 -20.43 -15.72 3.20
CA LEU A 127 -21.53 -14.76 3.08
C LEU A 127 -22.90 -15.43 3.13
N ASP A 128 -23.08 -16.54 2.40
CA ASP A 128 -24.32 -17.33 2.42
C ASP A 128 -24.63 -17.78 3.85
N ARG A 129 -23.62 -18.24 4.58
CA ARG A 129 -23.77 -18.63 5.99
C ARG A 129 -24.12 -17.45 6.87
N LEU A 130 -23.39 -16.33 6.71
CA LEU A 130 -23.62 -15.14 7.50
C LEU A 130 -25.07 -14.67 7.37
N TRP A 131 -25.61 -14.68 6.16
CA TRP A 131 -26.99 -14.27 5.86
C TRP A 131 -28.05 -15.31 6.23
N ALA A 132 -27.71 -16.60 6.21
CA ALA A 132 -28.59 -17.63 6.75
C ALA A 132 -28.78 -17.49 8.27
N GLU A 133 -27.72 -17.11 8.99
CA GLU A 133 -27.75 -16.89 10.44
C GLU A 133 -28.27 -15.49 10.82
N ASN A 134 -28.04 -14.50 9.96
CA ASN A 134 -28.38 -13.09 10.19
C ASN A 134 -28.94 -12.51 8.88
N PRO A 135 -30.26 -12.53 8.66
CA PRO A 135 -30.86 -11.99 7.44
C PRO A 135 -30.33 -10.58 7.16
N PRO A 136 -29.92 -10.28 5.90
CA PRO A 136 -29.33 -8.99 5.59
C PRO A 136 -30.31 -7.88 5.98
N PRO A 137 -29.83 -6.77 6.57
CA PRO A 137 -30.70 -5.65 6.88
C PRO A 137 -31.39 -5.18 5.59
N PRO A 138 -32.65 -4.72 5.66
CA PRO A 138 -33.34 -4.20 4.49
C PRO A 138 -32.49 -3.13 3.82
N ALA A 139 -32.42 -3.15 2.49
CA ALA A 139 -31.64 -2.19 1.72
C ALA A 139 -32.01 -0.77 2.17
N PRO A 140 -31.05 0.02 2.67
CA PRO A 140 -31.37 1.29 3.27
C PRO A 140 -31.90 2.25 2.17
N PRO A 141 -32.96 3.03 2.44
CA PRO A 141 -33.52 3.95 1.45
C PRO A 141 -32.47 5.01 1.10
N ALA A 142 -32.18 5.21 -0.21
CA ALA A 142 -31.24 6.19 -0.77
C ALA A 142 -30.22 6.74 0.25
N ALA A 143 -29.40 5.83 0.80
CA ALA A 143 -28.64 6.11 2.00
C ALA A 143 -27.36 6.89 1.69
N VAL A 144 -26.90 7.64 2.68
CA VAL A 144 -25.55 8.21 2.75
C VAL A 144 -24.55 7.09 2.44
N ARG A 145 -23.76 7.22 1.36
CA ARG A 145 -22.74 6.22 1.01
C ARG A 145 -21.75 6.08 2.16
N SER A 146 -21.28 4.87 2.42
CA SER A 146 -20.33 4.59 3.50
C SER A 146 -18.94 4.27 2.97
N VAL A 147 -17.91 4.68 3.71
CA VAL A 147 -16.52 4.32 3.42
C VAL A 147 -15.85 3.81 4.68
N LEU A 148 -15.15 2.68 4.55
CA LEU A 148 -14.28 2.13 5.58
C LEU A 148 -12.82 2.44 5.21
N LEU A 149 -12.13 3.11 6.14
CA LEU A 149 -10.72 3.48 6.04
C LEU A 149 -9.91 2.69 7.08
N PRO A 150 -9.04 1.76 6.67
CA PRO A 150 -8.10 1.13 7.58
C PRO A 150 -7.06 2.14 8.06
N GLY A 151 -7.00 2.37 9.37
CA GLY A 151 -6.05 3.26 10.01
C GLY A 151 -6.42 3.60 11.45
N THR A 152 -5.70 4.55 12.02
CA THR A 152 -5.95 5.11 13.35
C THR A 152 -5.97 6.63 13.26
N ALA A 153 -6.36 7.32 14.34
CA ALA A 153 -6.26 8.78 14.43
C ALA A 153 -4.82 9.33 14.23
N ARG A 154 -3.79 8.47 14.31
CA ARG A 154 -2.38 8.83 14.10
C ARG A 154 -1.83 8.37 12.75
N SER A 155 -2.58 7.60 11.98
CA SER A 155 -2.17 7.17 10.65
C SER A 155 -2.17 8.38 9.73
N LEU A 156 -1.01 8.80 9.22
CA LEU A 156 -0.96 9.90 8.24
C LEU A 156 -1.89 9.59 7.06
N LEU A 157 -2.52 10.63 6.52
CA LEU A 157 -3.48 10.59 5.40
C LEU A 157 -4.87 10.08 5.76
N VAL A 158 -5.02 9.21 6.77
CA VAL A 158 -6.33 8.62 7.10
C VAL A 158 -7.28 9.65 7.72
N PRO A 159 -6.88 10.48 8.70
CA PRO A 159 -7.69 11.59 9.17
C PRO A 159 -8.05 12.58 8.05
N GLU A 160 -7.08 12.93 7.20
CA GLU A 160 -7.31 13.84 6.07
C GLU A 160 -8.36 13.29 5.10
N LEU A 161 -8.22 12.02 4.70
CA LEU A 161 -9.17 11.34 3.85
C LEU A 161 -10.53 11.23 4.53
N GLY A 162 -10.57 10.89 5.82
CA GLY A 162 -11.82 10.79 6.57
C GLY A 162 -12.58 12.11 6.63
N GLU A 163 -11.89 13.22 6.86
CA GLU A 163 -12.50 14.55 6.83
C GLU A 163 -13.00 14.92 5.41
N ALA A 164 -12.19 14.63 4.38
CA ALA A 164 -12.55 14.91 2.99
C ALA A 164 -13.72 14.04 2.49
N PHE A 165 -13.77 12.75 2.82
CA PHE A 165 -14.90 11.87 2.52
C PHE A 165 -16.17 12.31 3.26
N THR A 166 -16.06 12.74 4.52
CA THR A 166 -17.19 13.31 5.27
C THR A 166 -17.76 14.52 4.55
N ARG A 167 -16.91 15.45 4.09
CA ARG A 167 -17.34 16.63 3.31
C ARG A 167 -17.91 16.24 1.93
N ALA A 168 -17.46 15.14 1.35
CA ALA A 168 -18.03 14.55 0.13
C ALA A 168 -19.35 13.79 0.37
N GLY A 169 -19.88 13.80 1.59
CA GLY A 169 -21.18 13.21 1.93
C GLY A 169 -21.13 11.71 2.24
N PHE A 170 -19.96 11.18 2.63
CA PHE A 170 -19.84 9.78 3.07
C PHE A 170 -19.96 9.64 4.59
N ALA A 171 -20.57 8.55 5.03
CA ALA A 171 -20.43 8.05 6.40
C ALA A 171 -19.07 7.34 6.52
N VAL A 172 -18.14 7.92 7.29
CA VAL A 172 -16.78 7.40 7.42
C VAL A 172 -16.63 6.54 8.66
N THR A 173 -16.11 5.32 8.47
CA THR A 173 -15.68 4.44 9.57
C THR A 173 -14.18 4.21 9.47
N VAL A 174 -13.46 4.50 10.56
CA VAL A 174 -12.02 4.21 10.68
C VAL A 174 -11.84 3.00 11.60
N ARG A 175 -11.05 2.02 11.19
CA ARG A 175 -10.78 0.78 11.94
C ARG A 175 -9.29 0.47 11.90
N ASP A 176 -8.74 -0.06 12.99
CA ASP A 176 -7.33 -0.46 13.01
C ASP A 176 -7.09 -1.52 11.91
N PRO A 177 -6.06 -1.36 11.06
CA PRO A 177 -5.71 -2.32 10.03
C PRO A 177 -5.53 -3.76 10.54
N ALA A 178 -5.07 -3.95 11.78
CA ALA A 178 -4.86 -5.27 12.36
C ALA A 178 -6.18 -6.01 12.65
N ASP A 179 -7.23 -5.25 12.96
CA ASP A 179 -8.52 -5.77 13.41
C ASP A 179 -9.45 -6.13 12.24
N ILE A 180 -9.17 -5.63 11.03
CA ILE A 180 -10.06 -5.78 9.86
C ILE A 180 -10.37 -7.24 9.56
N LEU A 181 -9.36 -8.09 9.51
CA LEU A 181 -9.55 -9.50 9.16
C LEU A 181 -10.26 -10.27 10.28
N GLU A 182 -9.95 -9.97 11.53
CA GLU A 182 -10.56 -10.62 12.71
C GLU A 182 -12.06 -10.29 12.82
N HIS A 183 -12.42 -9.03 12.56
CA HIS A 183 -13.79 -8.52 12.65
C HIS A 183 -14.51 -8.49 11.30
N LEU A 184 -13.98 -9.16 10.27
CA LEU A 184 -14.49 -9.05 8.90
C LEU A 184 -15.96 -9.47 8.76
N SER A 185 -16.37 -10.54 9.46
CA SER A 185 -17.77 -10.99 9.48
C SER A 185 -18.70 -9.98 10.15
N GLU A 186 -18.24 -9.29 11.20
CA GLU A 186 -19.01 -8.24 11.88
C GLU A 186 -19.16 -7.01 10.99
N ILE A 187 -18.09 -6.59 10.32
CA ILE A 187 -18.11 -5.47 9.36
C ILE A 187 -19.17 -5.72 8.27
N VAL A 188 -19.22 -6.94 7.72
CA VAL A 188 -20.19 -7.28 6.68
C VAL A 188 -21.61 -7.39 7.25
N ARG A 189 -21.78 -8.01 8.43
CA ARG A 189 -23.08 -8.19 9.09
C ARG A 189 -23.73 -6.85 9.44
N ASP A 190 -22.95 -5.91 9.97
CA ASP A 190 -23.43 -4.64 10.48
C ASP A 190 -23.74 -3.63 9.33
N GLY A 191 -23.40 -4.01 8.09
CA GLY A 191 -23.62 -3.24 6.87
C GLY A 191 -22.31 -3.07 6.10
N ALA A 192 -22.11 -3.90 5.07
CA ALA A 192 -20.93 -3.83 4.22
C ALA A 192 -20.76 -2.41 3.63
N PRO A 193 -19.56 -1.82 3.68
CA PRO A 193 -19.36 -0.45 3.21
C PRO A 193 -19.48 -0.36 1.69
N ASP A 194 -19.88 0.79 1.15
CA ASP A 194 -19.89 1.01 -0.31
C ASP A 194 -18.46 1.04 -0.89
N LEU A 195 -17.51 1.51 -0.07
CA LEU A 195 -16.10 1.65 -0.41
C LEU A 195 -15.23 1.21 0.77
N PHE A 196 -14.29 0.30 0.51
CA PHE A 196 -13.12 0.09 1.34
C PHE A 196 -11.94 0.79 0.65
N PHE A 197 -11.41 1.85 1.26
CA PHE A 197 -10.31 2.63 0.69
C PHE A 197 -9.12 2.64 1.63
N CYS A 198 -8.01 2.03 1.22
CA CYS A 198 -6.83 1.87 2.06
C CYS A 198 -5.61 2.62 1.53
N VAL A 199 -4.79 3.15 2.43
CA VAL A 199 -3.47 3.69 2.11
C VAL A 199 -2.45 2.59 2.28
N ASN A 200 -1.56 2.42 1.29
CA ASN A 200 -0.48 1.42 1.29
C ASN A 200 -0.95 -0.02 1.59
N LEU A 201 -2.12 -0.38 1.07
CA LEU A 201 -2.76 -1.69 1.24
C LEU A 201 -3.12 -2.05 2.69
N GLN A 202 -3.08 -1.10 3.64
CA GLN A 202 -3.40 -1.38 5.04
C GLN A 202 -4.79 -2.02 5.20
N GLY A 203 -4.91 -2.99 6.10
CA GLY A 203 -6.14 -3.75 6.33
C GLY A 203 -6.36 -4.92 5.36
N LEU A 204 -5.58 -5.03 4.29
CA LEU A 204 -5.62 -6.19 3.39
C LEU A 204 -4.62 -7.27 3.83
N ASP A 205 -5.09 -8.52 3.86
CA ASP A 205 -4.29 -9.69 4.19
C ASP A 205 -3.56 -10.28 2.97
N ASP A 206 -2.51 -11.06 3.23
CA ASP A 206 -1.61 -11.56 2.19
C ASP A 206 -2.29 -12.43 1.13
N PHE A 207 -3.39 -13.12 1.48
CA PHE A 207 -4.08 -14.06 0.60
C PHE A 207 -5.38 -13.50 -0.01
N GLY A 208 -5.78 -12.28 0.36
CA GLY A 208 -6.93 -11.59 -0.24
C GLY A 208 -8.29 -11.95 0.37
N ARG A 209 -8.35 -12.55 1.57
CA ARG A 209 -9.62 -12.85 2.24
C ARG A 209 -10.47 -11.61 2.49
N VAL A 210 -9.84 -10.53 2.96
CA VAL A 210 -10.54 -9.23 3.15
C VAL A 210 -11.10 -8.74 1.82
N PHE A 211 -10.28 -8.81 0.76
CA PHE A 211 -10.69 -8.39 -0.59
C PHE A 211 -11.88 -9.20 -1.12
N TYR A 212 -11.79 -10.53 -1.11
CA TYR A 212 -12.83 -11.38 -1.70
C TYR A 212 -14.15 -11.29 -0.93
N LEU A 213 -14.12 -11.29 0.42
CA LEU A 213 -15.37 -11.22 1.20
C LEU A 213 -16.07 -9.87 1.05
N LEU A 214 -15.32 -8.75 1.11
CA LEU A 214 -15.91 -7.43 0.89
C LEU A 214 -16.47 -7.28 -0.52
N ARG A 215 -15.74 -7.73 -1.54
CA ARG A 215 -16.22 -7.69 -2.93
C ARG A 215 -17.46 -8.56 -3.13
N GLN A 216 -17.50 -9.75 -2.53
CA GLN A 216 -18.68 -10.63 -2.56
C GLN A 216 -19.90 -9.98 -1.87
N ALA A 217 -19.66 -9.16 -0.84
CA ALA A 217 -20.69 -8.37 -0.17
C ALA A 217 -21.07 -7.07 -0.91
N GLY A 218 -20.53 -6.82 -2.11
CA GLY A 218 -20.84 -5.65 -2.94
C GLY A 218 -19.98 -4.41 -2.68
N THR A 219 -19.00 -4.49 -1.78
CA THR A 219 -18.07 -3.39 -1.50
C THR A 219 -17.07 -3.21 -2.63
N THR A 220 -16.83 -1.96 -3.07
CA THR A 220 -15.66 -1.65 -3.89
C THR A 220 -14.42 -1.55 -3.02
N VAL A 221 -13.38 -2.33 -3.34
CA VAL A 221 -12.10 -2.32 -2.62
C VAL A 221 -11.07 -1.59 -3.49
N ALA A 222 -10.45 -0.54 -2.98
CA ALA A 222 -9.44 0.24 -3.69
C ALA A 222 -8.29 0.66 -2.76
N ALA A 223 -7.12 0.94 -3.35
CA ALA A 223 -5.94 1.30 -2.58
C ALA A 223 -5.19 2.49 -3.18
N TRP A 224 -4.64 3.35 -2.31
CA TRP A 224 -3.70 4.39 -2.68
C TRP A 224 -2.29 4.07 -2.17
N CYS A 225 -1.39 3.78 -3.11
CA CYS A 225 0.03 3.54 -2.86
C CYS A 225 0.77 4.88 -2.86
N VAL A 226 1.07 5.36 -1.65
CA VAL A 226 1.91 6.55 -1.43
C VAL A 226 3.39 6.18 -1.22
N ASP A 227 3.66 4.91 -0.93
CA ASP A 227 5.00 4.31 -1.01
C ASP A 227 5.18 3.52 -2.31
N ASN A 228 6.40 2.99 -2.54
CA ASN A 228 6.73 2.20 -3.72
C ASN A 228 5.78 0.98 -3.85
N PRO A 229 4.91 0.91 -4.87
CA PRO A 229 3.92 -0.16 -5.02
C PRO A 229 4.51 -1.57 -5.02
N PHE A 230 5.69 -1.79 -5.62
CA PHE A 230 6.33 -3.11 -5.63
C PHE A 230 6.90 -3.52 -4.29
N HIS A 231 7.27 -2.56 -3.43
CA HIS A 231 7.56 -2.86 -2.03
C HIS A 231 6.30 -3.31 -1.29
N LEU A 232 5.17 -2.64 -1.55
CA LEU A 232 3.88 -2.95 -0.92
C LEU A 232 3.35 -4.31 -1.36
N VAL A 233 3.26 -4.58 -2.67
CA VAL A 233 2.70 -5.85 -3.17
C VAL A 233 3.63 -7.04 -2.92
N SER A 234 4.92 -6.84 -2.65
CA SER A 234 5.86 -7.93 -2.30
C SER A 234 5.45 -8.72 -1.05
N ARG A 235 4.62 -8.14 -0.16
CA ARG A 235 4.06 -8.86 0.99
C ARG A 235 2.91 -9.78 0.62
N LEU A 236 2.20 -9.47 -0.47
CA LEU A 236 1.06 -10.26 -0.91
C LEU A 236 1.51 -11.63 -1.43
N ARG A 237 0.65 -12.61 -1.21
CA ARG A 237 0.79 -14.01 -1.63
C ARG A 237 -0.32 -14.44 -2.58
N SER A 238 -1.08 -13.48 -3.08
CA SER A 238 -2.21 -13.67 -3.99
C SER A 238 -2.25 -12.50 -4.98
N PRO A 239 -2.68 -12.74 -6.24
CA PRO A 239 -2.67 -11.73 -7.30
C PRO A 239 -3.88 -10.77 -7.26
N PHE A 240 -4.76 -10.85 -6.25
CA PHE A 240 -6.00 -10.04 -6.16
C PHE A 240 -5.81 -8.52 -6.31
N TRP A 241 -4.62 -8.00 -6.00
CA TRP A 241 -4.26 -6.60 -6.21
C TRP A 241 -4.33 -6.17 -7.67
N ARG A 242 -4.26 -7.12 -8.61
CA ARG A 242 -4.43 -6.89 -10.05
C ARG A 242 -5.86 -6.48 -10.42
N GLU A 243 -6.84 -6.92 -9.63
CA GLU A 243 -8.27 -6.74 -9.91
C GLU A 243 -8.86 -5.50 -9.24
N MET A 244 -8.16 -4.91 -8.26
CA MET A 244 -8.64 -3.71 -7.56
C MET A 244 -8.17 -2.42 -8.26
N PRO A 245 -8.95 -1.33 -8.19
CA PRO A 245 -8.46 -0.01 -8.54
C PRO A 245 -7.29 0.41 -7.65
N LEU A 246 -6.17 0.77 -8.28
CA LEU A 246 -4.97 1.27 -7.63
C LEU A 246 -4.75 2.74 -7.98
N PHE A 247 -4.51 3.54 -6.96
CA PHE A 247 -4.00 4.89 -7.10
C PHE A 247 -2.52 4.88 -6.70
N VAL A 248 -1.68 5.59 -7.45
CA VAL A 248 -0.24 5.72 -7.15
C VAL A 248 0.14 7.19 -7.07
N THR A 249 0.96 7.56 -6.09
CA THR A 249 1.45 8.94 -5.97
C THR A 249 2.53 9.30 -6.98
N ASP A 250 3.10 8.29 -7.62
CA ASP A 250 4.15 8.41 -8.61
C ASP A 250 3.70 7.72 -9.90
N GLU A 251 3.46 8.52 -10.94
CA GLU A 251 2.97 8.06 -12.24
C GLU A 251 3.91 7.09 -12.94
N TRP A 252 5.20 7.06 -12.58
CA TRP A 252 6.15 6.10 -13.12
C TRP A 252 5.69 4.66 -12.92
N PHE A 253 4.96 4.36 -11.83
CA PHE A 253 4.49 3.01 -11.53
C PHE A 253 3.25 2.57 -12.32
N ILE A 254 2.58 3.48 -13.06
CA ILE A 254 1.38 3.10 -13.84
C ILE A 254 1.72 2.01 -14.84
N LYS A 255 2.72 2.25 -15.69
CA LYS A 255 3.11 1.29 -16.72
C LYS A 255 3.64 -0.03 -16.13
N PRO A 256 4.61 -0.02 -15.19
CA PRO A 256 5.09 -1.23 -14.55
C PRO A 256 3.97 -2.05 -13.88
N LEU A 257 3.02 -1.43 -13.18
CA LEU A 257 1.92 -2.17 -12.55
C LEU A 257 0.98 -2.79 -13.60
N ALA A 258 0.67 -2.06 -14.66
CA ALA A 258 -0.14 -2.57 -15.78
C ALA A 258 0.57 -3.74 -16.49
N ASP A 259 1.88 -3.63 -16.75
CA ASP A 259 2.71 -4.70 -17.31
C ASP A 259 2.73 -5.96 -16.40
N HIS A 260 2.47 -5.79 -15.09
CA HIS A 260 2.35 -6.88 -14.10
C HIS A 260 0.90 -7.32 -13.84
N GLY A 261 -0.05 -6.87 -14.66
CA GLY A 261 -1.43 -7.34 -14.70
C GLY A 261 -2.44 -6.48 -13.94
N ALA A 262 -2.08 -5.30 -13.43
CA ALA A 262 -3.04 -4.41 -12.80
C ALA A 262 -4.07 -3.88 -13.83
N ALA A 263 -5.35 -4.05 -13.53
CA ALA A 263 -6.45 -3.71 -14.44
C ALA A 263 -6.77 -2.20 -14.48
N CYS A 264 -6.74 -1.52 -13.33
CA CYS A 264 -7.14 -0.11 -13.20
C CYS A 264 -6.10 0.59 -12.31
N VAL A 265 -5.21 1.40 -12.92
CA VAL A 265 -4.16 2.17 -12.22
C VAL A 265 -4.26 3.65 -12.58
N HIS A 266 -4.23 4.52 -11.57
CA HIS A 266 -4.38 5.97 -11.72
C HIS A 266 -3.30 6.74 -10.97
N HIS A 267 -2.80 7.82 -11.58
CA HIS A 267 -1.98 8.80 -10.86
C HIS A 267 -2.87 9.59 -9.89
N LEU A 268 -2.47 9.64 -8.62
CA LEU A 268 -3.08 10.49 -7.60
C LEU A 268 -1.97 11.06 -6.70
N PRO A 269 -1.49 12.28 -6.97
CA PRO A 269 -0.45 12.90 -6.17
C PRO A 269 -0.95 13.19 -4.75
N LEU A 270 -0.02 13.37 -3.81
CA LEU A 270 -0.36 13.86 -2.46
C LEU A 270 -1.06 15.24 -2.51
N ALA A 271 -1.49 15.71 -1.35
CA ALA A 271 -2.23 16.95 -1.20
C ALA A 271 -2.01 17.58 0.18
N ALA A 272 -2.45 18.83 0.33
CA ALA A 272 -2.41 19.54 1.59
C ALA A 272 -3.68 19.26 2.41
N ASN A 273 -3.50 19.08 3.72
CA ASN A 273 -4.60 19.17 4.67
C ASN A 273 -5.07 20.63 4.76
N PRO A 274 -6.37 20.93 4.61
CA PRO A 274 -6.90 22.29 4.73
C PRO A 274 -6.47 23.05 6.00
N ARG A 275 -6.15 22.36 7.10
CA ARG A 275 -5.64 22.97 8.33
C ARG A 275 -4.32 23.70 8.17
N PHE A 276 -3.50 23.37 7.18
CA PHE A 276 -2.26 24.11 6.92
C PHE A 276 -2.53 25.53 6.44
N PHE A 277 -3.75 25.85 5.98
CA PHE A 277 -4.14 27.20 5.63
C PHE A 277 -4.61 28.04 6.82
N ASP A 278 -4.79 27.44 7.99
CA ASP A 278 -5.27 28.16 9.17
C ASP A 278 -4.23 29.19 9.67
N PRO A 279 -4.70 30.28 10.33
CA PRO A 279 -3.79 31.21 10.99
C PRO A 279 -2.88 30.49 12.00
N LEU A 280 -1.62 30.93 12.06
CA LEU A 280 -0.66 30.36 13.01
C LEU A 280 -1.07 30.67 14.46
N PRO A 281 -0.79 29.74 15.41
CA PRO A 281 -1.02 29.99 16.82
C PRO A 281 -0.15 31.15 17.35
N ALA A 282 -0.72 31.95 18.25
CA ALA A 282 -0.03 33.00 18.98
C ALA A 282 -0.11 32.71 20.51
N PRO A 283 1.03 32.52 21.20
CA PRO A 283 2.41 32.59 20.71
C PRO A 283 2.82 31.38 19.86
N LEU A 284 3.89 31.54 19.06
CA LEU A 284 4.44 30.45 18.26
C LEU A 284 4.97 29.30 19.16
N PRO A 285 4.80 28.03 18.74
CA PRO A 285 5.39 26.87 19.38
C PRO A 285 6.91 27.00 19.45
N GLU A 286 7.53 26.43 20.48
CA GLU A 286 8.98 26.48 20.68
C GLU A 286 9.76 25.99 19.45
N ALA A 287 9.31 24.89 18.83
CA ALA A 287 9.93 24.32 17.64
C ALA A 287 10.00 25.30 16.45
N ALA A 288 9.08 26.26 16.37
CA ALA A 288 8.98 27.24 15.29
C ALA A 288 9.73 28.55 15.56
N ARG A 289 10.39 28.70 16.72
CA ARG A 289 11.16 29.91 17.07
C ARG A 289 12.53 29.91 16.42
N ASP A 290 13.02 31.12 16.12
CA ASP A 290 14.35 31.39 15.57
C ASP A 290 14.64 30.70 14.23
N LEU A 291 13.66 30.67 13.34
CA LEU A 291 13.75 30.04 12.01
C LEU A 291 13.72 31.03 10.83
N ALA A 292 13.39 32.30 11.07
CA ALA A 292 13.10 33.29 10.01
C ALA A 292 14.27 33.56 9.04
N ASP A 293 15.51 33.47 9.54
CA ASP A 293 16.72 33.66 8.75
C ASP A 293 17.46 32.34 8.45
N LYS A 294 16.80 31.18 8.67
CA LYS A 294 17.39 29.86 8.50
C LYS A 294 16.85 29.12 7.29
N VAL A 295 17.69 28.26 6.73
CA VAL A 295 17.23 27.15 5.89
C VAL A 295 16.80 26.01 6.81
N VAL A 296 15.62 25.45 6.57
CA VAL A 296 15.03 24.41 7.39
C VAL A 296 14.77 23.16 6.56
N PHE A 297 15.26 22.02 7.03
CA PHE A 297 14.91 20.72 6.47
C PHE A 297 14.15 19.89 7.52
N VAL A 298 12.98 19.38 7.15
CA VAL A 298 12.19 18.46 8.00
C VAL A 298 12.10 17.10 7.32
N GLY A 299 12.68 16.06 7.90
CA GLY A 299 12.60 14.71 7.34
C GLY A 299 13.49 13.70 8.03
N ARG A 300 13.22 12.43 7.74
CA ARG A 300 14.07 11.32 8.21
C ARG A 300 15.34 11.22 7.38
N SER A 301 16.40 10.77 8.03
CA SER A 301 17.68 10.45 7.40
C SER A 301 17.56 9.21 6.52
N GLU A 302 16.72 8.24 6.89
CA GLU A 302 16.56 6.97 6.18
C GLU A 302 15.13 6.40 6.25
N PHE A 303 14.87 5.45 5.36
CA PHE A 303 13.66 4.65 5.33
C PHE A 303 13.36 3.97 6.69
N PRO A 304 12.13 4.03 7.22
CA PRO A 304 11.80 3.45 8.51
C PRO A 304 11.92 1.92 8.48
N GLY A 305 12.64 1.33 9.44
CA GLY A 305 12.83 -0.13 9.45
C GLY A 305 13.73 -0.65 8.32
N LYS A 306 14.54 0.22 7.70
CA LYS A 306 15.46 -0.09 6.59
C LYS A 306 16.20 -1.41 6.77
N ARG A 307 16.79 -1.64 7.96
CA ARG A 307 17.58 -2.84 8.27
C ARG A 307 16.78 -4.14 8.13
N GLY A 308 15.51 -4.13 8.53
CA GLY A 308 14.63 -5.29 8.41
C GLY A 308 14.15 -5.48 6.98
N PHE A 309 13.67 -4.39 6.36
CA PHE A 309 13.07 -4.43 5.02
C PHE A 309 14.08 -4.81 3.92
N PHE A 310 15.29 -4.26 3.97
CA PHE A 310 16.37 -4.54 3.01
C PHE A 310 17.38 -5.59 3.51
N SER A 311 16.98 -6.42 4.48
CA SER A 311 17.85 -7.51 4.95
C SER A 311 18.24 -8.42 3.79
N GLY A 312 19.54 -8.70 3.66
CA GLY A 312 20.11 -9.50 2.57
C GLY A 312 20.12 -8.83 1.19
N CYS A 313 19.74 -7.55 1.07
CA CYS A 313 19.83 -6.80 -0.18
C CYS A 313 21.22 -6.16 -0.27
N LEU A 314 21.98 -6.51 -1.30
CA LEU A 314 23.31 -5.96 -1.56
C LEU A 314 23.34 -5.44 -3.01
N PRO A 315 23.18 -4.12 -3.21
CA PRO A 315 23.37 -3.52 -4.53
C PRO A 315 24.80 -3.78 -5.04
N PRO A 316 25.00 -4.12 -6.33
CA PRO A 316 26.34 -4.31 -6.90
C PRO A 316 27.22 -3.06 -6.77
N ASP A 317 28.50 -3.25 -6.41
CA ASP A 317 29.43 -2.14 -6.13
C ASP A 317 29.69 -1.23 -7.34
N ASP A 318 29.74 -1.81 -8.55
CA ASP A 318 29.92 -1.10 -9.81
C ASP A 318 28.71 -0.19 -10.12
N LEU A 319 27.49 -0.71 -9.91
CA LEU A 319 26.27 0.08 -10.04
C LEU A 319 26.17 1.16 -8.96
N ALA A 320 26.57 0.86 -7.72
CA ALA A 320 26.61 1.84 -6.64
C ALA A 320 27.61 2.97 -6.93
N ALA A 321 28.77 2.65 -7.53
CA ALA A 321 29.75 3.65 -7.96
C ALA A 321 29.18 4.55 -9.08
N LYS A 322 28.57 3.94 -10.10
CA LYS A 322 27.91 4.67 -11.19
C LYS A 322 26.79 5.58 -10.68
N ALA A 323 25.99 5.12 -9.72
CA ALA A 323 24.94 5.92 -9.11
C ALA A 323 25.51 7.17 -8.38
N ARG A 324 26.68 7.05 -7.74
CA ARG A 324 27.39 8.20 -7.14
C ARG A 324 27.85 9.22 -8.19
N GLU A 325 28.40 8.75 -9.30
CA GLU A 325 28.82 9.61 -10.42
C GLU A 325 27.64 10.38 -11.01
N MET A 326 26.51 9.69 -11.20
CA MET A 326 25.25 10.30 -11.67
C MET A 326 24.77 11.41 -10.73
N VAL A 327 24.73 11.16 -9.40
CA VAL A 327 24.34 12.19 -8.43
C VAL A 327 25.28 13.39 -8.46
N ALA A 328 26.59 13.19 -8.62
CA ALA A 328 27.56 14.27 -8.73
C ALA A 328 27.32 15.16 -9.98
N GLN A 329 26.73 14.59 -11.04
CA GLN A 329 26.33 15.30 -12.26
C GLN A 329 24.95 15.97 -12.15
N GLY A 330 24.24 15.79 -11.03
CA GLY A 330 22.89 16.30 -10.82
C GLY A 330 21.79 15.35 -11.31
N GLU A 331 22.14 14.13 -11.72
CA GLU A 331 21.17 13.12 -12.14
C GLU A 331 20.53 12.40 -10.93
N ARG A 332 19.50 11.61 -11.23
CA ARG A 332 18.64 10.95 -10.24
C ARG A 332 18.59 9.44 -10.50
N PRO A 333 19.55 8.64 -10.01
CA PRO A 333 19.53 7.18 -10.12
C PRO A 333 18.43 6.58 -9.21
N HIS A 334 17.18 6.82 -9.59
CA HIS A 334 15.98 6.42 -8.88
C HIS A 334 15.69 4.93 -9.04
N PHE A 335 14.67 4.43 -8.35
CA PHE A 335 14.24 3.03 -8.39
C PHE A 335 14.14 2.46 -9.81
N GLY A 336 13.51 3.19 -10.74
CA GLY A 336 13.43 2.77 -12.15
C GLY A 336 14.78 2.61 -12.87
N TRP A 337 15.78 3.45 -12.55
CA TRP A 337 17.14 3.28 -13.07
C TRP A 337 17.77 2.00 -12.53
N TRP A 338 17.60 1.73 -11.23
CA TRP A 338 18.10 0.50 -10.61
C TRP A 338 17.44 -0.75 -11.19
N VAL A 339 16.13 -0.72 -11.43
CA VAL A 339 15.41 -1.81 -12.10
C VAL A 339 16.02 -2.12 -13.48
N GLN A 340 16.29 -1.09 -14.28
CA GLN A 340 16.91 -1.23 -15.60
C GLN A 340 18.36 -1.72 -15.50
N ALA A 341 19.17 -1.11 -14.62
CA ALA A 341 20.58 -1.43 -14.46
C ALA A 341 20.81 -2.85 -13.94
N LEU A 342 19.89 -3.37 -13.12
CA LEU A 342 19.90 -4.76 -12.63
C LEU A 342 19.26 -5.75 -13.61
N GLY A 343 18.67 -5.29 -14.72
CA GLY A 343 18.00 -6.14 -15.71
C GLY A 343 16.75 -6.86 -15.17
N LEU A 344 16.03 -6.25 -14.22
CA LEU A 344 14.86 -6.88 -13.60
C LEU A 344 13.65 -6.81 -14.54
N THR A 345 13.13 -7.98 -14.94
CA THR A 345 11.90 -8.10 -15.75
C THR A 345 10.66 -8.40 -14.90
N GLY A 346 10.82 -9.10 -13.78
CA GLY A 346 9.76 -9.39 -12.82
C GLY A 346 9.93 -8.57 -11.54
N LEU A 347 8.96 -7.71 -11.23
CA LEU A 347 8.92 -6.88 -10.02
C LEU A 347 8.00 -7.44 -8.93
N TRP A 348 7.22 -8.47 -9.27
CA TRP A 348 6.41 -9.28 -8.37
C TRP A 348 6.12 -10.64 -9.03
N PRO A 349 6.07 -11.77 -8.29
CA PRO A 349 6.20 -11.91 -6.83
C PRO A 349 7.65 -12.07 -6.34
N GLU A 350 8.63 -11.85 -7.22
CA GLU A 350 10.04 -12.02 -6.92
C GLU A 350 10.58 -10.97 -5.92
N GLY A 351 11.55 -11.38 -5.11
CA GLY A 351 12.15 -10.52 -4.08
C GLY A 351 13.26 -9.59 -4.59
N ALA A 352 13.77 -9.82 -5.82
CA ALA A 352 14.91 -9.09 -6.38
C ALA A 352 14.67 -7.58 -6.48
N VAL A 353 13.42 -7.16 -6.61
CA VAL A 353 13.00 -5.75 -6.61
C VAL A 353 13.47 -4.98 -5.36
N ARG A 354 13.66 -5.67 -4.22
CA ARG A 354 14.18 -5.03 -3.01
C ARG A 354 15.64 -4.61 -3.13
N VAL A 355 16.43 -5.24 -3.99
CA VAL A 355 17.81 -4.81 -4.28
C VAL A 355 17.80 -3.46 -5.00
N ALA A 356 16.90 -3.29 -5.98
CA ALA A 356 16.71 -2.00 -6.65
C ALA A 356 16.26 -0.91 -5.67
N GLY A 357 15.31 -1.24 -4.78
CA GLY A 357 14.89 -0.34 -3.70
C GLY A 357 16.01 0.02 -2.73
N CYS A 358 16.86 -0.96 -2.37
CA CYS A 358 17.99 -0.76 -1.47
C CYS A 358 19.00 0.24 -2.07
N GLY A 359 19.40 0.02 -3.33
CA GLY A 359 20.32 0.91 -4.04
C GLY A 359 19.77 2.33 -4.15
N ALA A 360 18.49 2.47 -4.51
CA ALA A 360 17.82 3.77 -4.60
C ALA A 360 17.75 4.50 -3.25
N GLU A 361 17.43 3.79 -2.16
CA GLU A 361 17.40 4.37 -0.81
C GLU A 361 18.79 4.81 -0.33
N GLU A 362 19.83 4.01 -0.60
CA GLU A 362 21.20 4.33 -0.22
C GLU A 362 21.72 5.57 -0.93
N ILE A 363 21.60 5.62 -2.26
CA ILE A 363 22.06 6.78 -3.02
C ILE A 363 21.20 8.01 -2.75
N GLY A 364 19.90 7.84 -2.49
CA GLY A 364 19.01 8.94 -2.09
C GLY A 364 19.40 9.57 -0.74
N ARG A 365 19.82 8.75 0.23
CA ARG A 365 20.37 9.24 1.50
C ARG A 365 21.68 10.00 1.29
N THR A 366 22.61 9.46 0.50
CA THR A 366 23.88 10.13 0.17
C THR A 366 23.62 11.51 -0.43
N ARG A 367 22.79 11.59 -1.48
CA ARG A 367 22.42 12.86 -2.12
C ARG A 367 21.86 13.88 -1.13
N ARG A 368 20.94 13.45 -0.25
CA ARG A 368 20.36 14.33 0.77
C ARG A 368 21.40 14.84 1.75
N THR A 369 22.30 13.98 2.23
CA THR A 369 23.39 14.38 3.12
C THR A 369 24.34 15.36 2.44
N GLU A 370 24.70 15.14 1.17
CA GLU A 370 25.58 16.04 0.41
C GLU A 370 24.98 17.43 0.22
N VAL A 371 23.70 17.52 -0.14
CA VAL A 371 22.99 18.81 -0.27
C VAL A 371 22.96 19.56 1.07
N LEU A 372 22.58 18.88 2.15
CA LEU A 372 22.52 19.49 3.47
C LEU A 372 23.91 19.92 3.97
N ALA A 373 24.94 19.10 3.76
CA ALA A 373 26.31 19.43 4.14
C ALA A 373 26.89 20.59 3.34
N ALA A 374 26.51 20.74 2.06
CA ALA A 374 26.90 21.90 1.26
C ALA A 374 26.26 23.19 1.79
N LEU A 375 24.95 23.15 2.07
CA LEU A 375 24.22 24.28 2.65
C LEU A 375 24.77 24.68 4.01
N SER A 376 25.05 23.71 4.87
CA SER A 376 25.48 23.95 6.24
C SER A 376 26.83 24.66 6.40
N ARG A 377 27.60 24.78 5.30
CA ARG A 377 28.88 25.52 5.26
C ARG A 377 28.69 27.01 4.93
N GLU A 378 27.53 27.37 4.37
CA GLU A 378 27.33 28.65 3.69
C GLU A 378 26.11 29.41 4.20
N VAL A 379 25.16 28.73 4.87
CA VAL A 379 23.94 29.30 5.46
C VAL A 379 23.62 28.63 6.79
N ASP A 380 22.86 29.33 7.64
CA ASP A 380 22.34 28.76 8.89
C ASP A 380 21.30 27.68 8.61
N LEU A 381 21.64 26.43 8.93
CA LEU A 381 20.81 25.26 8.69
C LEU A 381 20.22 24.72 10.00
N ALA A 382 18.90 24.52 10.02
CA ALA A 382 18.21 23.74 11.05
C ALA A 382 17.62 22.46 10.44
N VAL A 383 17.90 21.31 11.06
CA VAL A 383 17.45 20.00 10.58
C VAL A 383 16.55 19.37 11.62
N PHE A 384 15.29 19.10 11.28
CA PHE A 384 14.36 18.36 12.14
C PHE A 384 14.21 16.94 11.63
N GLY A 385 14.43 15.95 12.49
CA GLY A 385 14.31 14.56 12.09
C GLY A 385 14.77 13.57 13.17
N ASP A 386 15.15 12.38 12.73
CA ASP A 386 15.69 11.36 13.62
C ASP A 386 17.13 11.66 14.07
N GLY A 387 17.56 10.96 15.12
CA GLY A 387 18.86 11.18 15.75
C GLY A 387 20.08 10.85 14.88
N GLN A 388 19.94 10.23 13.70
CA GLN A 388 21.10 9.99 12.83
C GLN A 388 21.61 11.27 12.19
N TRP A 389 20.80 12.33 12.12
CA TRP A 389 21.23 13.61 11.55
C TRP A 389 22.45 14.19 12.24
N ALA A 390 22.56 14.08 13.57
CA ALA A 390 23.73 14.56 14.31
C ALA A 390 25.04 13.84 13.90
N ARG A 391 24.95 12.60 13.42
CA ARG A 391 26.11 11.85 12.90
C ARG A 391 26.43 12.20 11.45
N LEU A 392 25.39 12.43 10.64
CA LEU A 392 25.52 12.76 9.22
C LEU A 392 25.96 14.21 9.00
N LEU A 393 25.63 15.11 9.93
CA LEU A 393 25.89 16.55 9.89
C LEU A 393 26.47 17.01 11.24
N PRO A 394 27.71 16.59 11.59
CA PRO A 394 28.32 16.93 12.86
C PRO A 394 28.47 18.45 13.02
N GLY A 395 28.11 18.96 14.20
CA GLY A 395 28.18 20.39 14.53
C GLY A 395 26.97 21.23 14.09
N GLN A 396 25.98 20.64 13.43
CA GLN A 396 24.77 21.35 12.99
C GLN A 396 23.61 21.26 13.97
N ALA A 397 22.71 22.25 13.92
CA ALA A 397 21.52 22.33 14.76
C ALA A 397 20.47 21.27 14.39
N CYS A 398 20.76 20.01 14.72
CA CYS A 398 19.85 18.88 14.55
C CYS A 398 18.85 18.83 15.72
N ARG A 399 17.59 19.07 15.39
CA ARG A 399 16.43 19.04 16.30
C ARG A 399 15.68 17.72 16.14
N GLY A 400 14.93 17.34 17.17
CA GLY A 400 14.09 16.15 17.15
C GLY A 400 12.97 16.21 16.10
N PRO A 401 12.21 15.12 15.92
CA PRO A 401 11.08 15.10 15.00
C PRO A 401 10.00 16.10 15.44
N VAL A 402 9.34 16.70 14.45
CA VAL A 402 8.20 17.62 14.68
C VAL A 402 6.90 16.88 14.42
N ASP A 403 5.92 17.04 15.31
CA ASP A 403 4.61 16.45 15.16
C ASP A 403 3.83 17.08 13.99
N TYR A 404 3.32 16.22 13.11
CA TYR A 404 2.61 16.62 11.88
C TYR A 404 1.33 17.40 12.19
N TYR A 405 0.57 16.94 13.19
CA TYR A 405 -0.69 17.57 13.60
C TYR A 405 -0.49 18.72 14.60
N GLY A 406 0.74 18.97 15.03
CA GLY A 406 1.11 19.97 16.01
C GLY A 406 1.88 21.13 15.39
N ALA A 407 3.17 21.25 15.72
CA ALA A 407 3.96 22.43 15.40
C ALA A 407 4.44 22.52 13.94
N LEU A 408 4.21 21.50 13.10
CA LEU A 408 4.82 21.43 11.76
C LEU A 408 4.42 22.58 10.84
N ALA A 409 3.13 22.96 10.80
CA ALA A 409 2.67 24.09 10.01
C ALA A 409 3.36 25.41 10.43
N ALA A 410 3.49 25.64 11.74
CA ALA A 410 4.20 26.80 12.27
C ALA A 410 5.70 26.78 11.94
N VAL A 411 6.35 25.61 12.00
CA VAL A 411 7.75 25.46 11.57
C VAL A 411 7.90 25.84 10.10
N TYR A 412 7.06 25.34 9.21
CA TYR A 412 7.14 25.65 7.79
C TYR A 412 6.92 27.14 7.49
N ALA A 413 5.93 27.76 8.14
CA ALA A 413 5.60 29.16 7.93
C ALA A 413 6.63 30.12 8.54
N ALA A 414 7.23 29.78 9.68
CA ALA A 414 8.24 30.60 10.35
C ALA A 414 9.65 30.47 9.75
N SER A 415 9.88 29.46 8.89
CA SER A 415 11.17 29.22 8.25
C SER A 415 11.47 30.23 7.16
N GLY A 416 12.71 30.72 7.09
CA GLY A 416 13.15 31.60 6.01
C GLY A 416 13.06 30.91 4.64
N ILE A 417 13.60 29.70 4.55
CA ILE A 417 13.48 28.81 3.39
C ILE A 417 13.33 27.38 3.90
N ASN A 418 12.30 26.67 3.44
CA ASN A 418 12.21 25.22 3.63
C ASN A 418 12.91 24.52 2.47
N LEU A 419 13.67 23.47 2.76
CA LEU A 419 14.36 22.66 1.78
C LEU A 419 13.67 21.31 1.60
N ASN A 420 13.47 20.90 0.35
CA ASN A 420 13.11 19.54 -0.01
C ASN A 420 14.24 18.89 -0.82
N VAL A 421 14.57 17.65 -0.43
CA VAL A 421 15.33 16.70 -1.25
C VAL A 421 14.52 15.42 -1.29
N THR A 422 13.97 15.07 -2.45
CA THR A 422 13.16 13.87 -2.62
C THR A 422 13.99 12.60 -2.46
N GLY A 423 13.37 11.56 -1.88
CA GLY A 423 13.93 10.22 -1.90
C GLY A 423 13.89 9.65 -3.32
N LEU A 424 14.72 8.63 -3.56
CA LEU A 424 14.88 8.04 -4.89
C LEU A 424 14.11 6.72 -5.06
N LEU A 425 13.36 6.30 -4.05
CA LEU A 425 12.46 5.14 -4.09
C LEU A 425 11.25 5.34 -5.02
N LEU A 426 10.84 6.59 -5.21
CA LEU A 426 9.77 7.02 -6.10
C LEU A 426 10.42 7.88 -7.21
N PRO A 427 10.56 7.36 -8.44
CA PRO A 427 11.15 8.09 -9.58
C PRO A 427 10.60 9.50 -9.81
N SER A 428 9.28 9.68 -9.74
CA SER A 428 8.58 10.95 -9.92
C SER A 428 7.68 11.30 -8.73
N GLY A 429 7.79 10.58 -7.62
CA GLY A 429 7.01 10.85 -6.41
C GLY A 429 7.42 12.16 -5.72
N LEU A 430 6.42 12.95 -5.35
CA LEU A 430 6.59 14.14 -4.53
C LEU A 430 6.44 13.81 -3.04
N THR A 431 7.12 14.57 -2.20
CA THR A 431 6.94 14.48 -0.73
C THR A 431 5.78 15.35 -0.27
N GLN A 432 5.26 15.05 0.92
CA GLN A 432 4.23 15.86 1.59
C GLN A 432 4.64 17.36 1.73
N ARG A 433 5.96 17.67 1.81
CA ARG A 433 6.46 19.05 1.86
C ARG A 433 6.06 19.89 0.65
N HIS A 434 5.92 19.29 -0.54
CA HIS A 434 5.46 20.00 -1.75
C HIS A 434 4.02 20.48 -1.66
N PHE A 435 3.29 20.11 -0.62
CA PHE A 435 1.91 20.54 -0.43
C PHE A 435 1.82 21.37 0.83
N ASP A 436 2.31 20.83 1.95
CA ASP A 436 2.17 21.44 3.26
C ASP A 436 2.96 22.73 3.44
N VAL A 437 4.16 22.84 2.88
CA VAL A 437 4.99 24.05 3.08
C VAL A 437 4.31 25.25 2.45
N TRP A 438 3.88 25.11 1.21
CA TRP A 438 3.19 26.17 0.50
C TRP A 438 1.80 26.42 1.09
N ALA A 439 1.08 25.37 1.52
CA ALA A 439 -0.18 25.51 2.24
C ALA A 439 -0.01 26.26 3.57
N ALA A 440 1.10 26.07 4.29
CA ALA A 440 1.44 26.79 5.52
C ALA A 440 1.79 28.28 5.30
N GLY A 441 2.04 28.68 4.04
CA GLY A 441 2.60 30.00 3.74
C GLY A 441 4.12 30.08 3.90
N GLY A 442 4.81 28.94 3.93
CA GLY A 442 6.27 28.87 3.84
C GLY A 442 6.77 28.88 2.39
N PHE A 443 8.04 29.21 2.20
CA PHE A 443 8.73 29.06 0.92
C PHE A 443 9.44 27.69 0.86
N LEU A 444 9.28 26.95 -0.24
CA LEU A 444 9.96 25.68 -0.49
C LEU A 444 10.94 25.82 -1.66
N LEU A 445 12.20 25.48 -1.42
CA LEU A 445 13.19 25.18 -2.44
C LEU A 445 13.32 23.66 -2.54
N SER A 446 13.11 23.09 -3.72
CA SER A 446 13.04 21.65 -3.95
C SER A 446 14.07 21.18 -4.96
N ASP A 447 14.45 19.91 -4.92
CA ASP A 447 15.18 19.32 -6.02
C ASP A 447 14.31 19.18 -7.28
N ASP A 448 14.93 19.30 -8.45
CA ASP A 448 14.26 19.14 -9.74
C ASP A 448 13.78 17.69 -9.90
N ASN A 449 12.49 17.47 -9.66
CA ASN A 449 11.83 16.18 -9.68
C ASN A 449 10.78 16.19 -10.80
N PRO A 450 10.75 15.20 -11.72
CA PRO A 450 9.75 15.14 -12.79
C PRO A 450 8.30 15.24 -12.29
N GLY A 451 8.01 14.77 -11.08
CA GLY A 451 6.69 14.87 -10.46
C GLY A 451 6.18 16.30 -10.27
N LEU A 452 7.05 17.31 -10.31
CA LEU A 452 6.66 18.71 -10.27
C LEU A 452 5.82 19.13 -11.49
N GLY A 453 5.73 18.29 -12.53
CA GLY A 453 4.86 18.49 -13.69
C GLY A 453 3.37 18.58 -13.35
N VAL A 454 2.95 18.21 -12.13
CA VAL A 454 1.57 18.44 -11.64
C VAL A 454 1.28 19.91 -11.33
N PHE A 455 2.30 20.76 -11.25
CA PHE A 455 2.19 22.19 -10.95
C PHE A 455 2.53 23.06 -12.17
N PRO A 456 2.13 24.35 -12.17
CA PRO A 456 2.49 25.30 -13.23
C PRO A 456 4.01 25.48 -13.37
N ARG A 457 4.51 25.40 -14.61
CA ARG A 457 5.94 25.45 -14.92
C ARG A 457 6.60 26.77 -14.51
N GLU A 458 5.83 27.85 -14.55
CA GLU A 458 6.25 29.20 -14.18
C GLU A 458 6.62 29.29 -12.71
N LEU A 459 5.95 28.51 -11.85
CA LEU A 459 6.23 28.45 -10.43
C LEU A 459 7.37 27.48 -10.12
N THR A 460 7.38 26.30 -10.74
CA THR A 460 8.39 25.26 -10.46
C THR A 460 9.79 25.69 -10.89
N ARG A 461 9.96 26.33 -12.05
CA ARG A 461 11.29 26.77 -12.54
C ARG A 461 12.03 27.72 -11.58
N GLU A 462 11.30 28.46 -10.74
CA GLU A 462 11.89 29.38 -9.77
C GLU A 462 12.35 28.66 -8.50
N THR A 463 11.73 27.53 -8.16
CA THR A 463 11.88 26.85 -6.86
C THR A 463 12.62 25.52 -6.94
N VAL A 464 13.32 25.24 -8.04
CA VAL A 464 14.09 23.99 -8.22
C VAL A 464 15.61 24.19 -8.21
N PHE A 465 16.32 23.12 -7.84
CA PHE A 465 17.76 22.95 -8.04
C PHE A 465 18.09 21.49 -8.42
N SER A 466 19.19 21.26 -9.15
CA SER A 466 19.64 19.90 -9.46
C SER A 466 20.83 19.45 -8.60
N ARG A 467 21.73 20.39 -8.29
CA ARG A 467 23.00 20.14 -7.61
C ARG A 467 23.14 20.88 -6.27
N PRO A 468 24.00 20.42 -5.36
CA PRO A 468 24.23 21.08 -4.08
C PRO A 468 24.68 22.55 -4.20
N ASP A 469 25.55 22.88 -5.15
CA ASP A 469 26.04 24.24 -5.38
C ASP A 469 24.92 25.19 -5.87
N GLU A 470 24.03 24.68 -6.71
CA GLU A 470 22.85 25.42 -7.14
C GLU A 470 21.90 25.65 -5.96
N ALA A 471 21.67 24.66 -5.09
CA ALA A 471 20.84 24.82 -3.90
C ALA A 471 21.34 25.97 -3.02
N VAL A 472 22.67 26.04 -2.78
CA VAL A 472 23.31 27.13 -2.04
C VAL A 472 23.08 28.48 -2.71
N SER A 473 23.33 28.57 -4.03
CA SER A 473 23.14 29.80 -4.79
C SER A 473 21.69 30.29 -4.75
N ARG A 474 20.72 29.38 -4.89
CA ARG A 474 19.28 29.67 -4.81
C ARG A 474 18.89 30.15 -3.42
N CYS A 475 19.37 29.50 -2.35
CA CYS A 475 19.12 29.95 -0.98
C CYS A 475 19.61 31.38 -0.75
N ARG A 476 20.85 31.70 -1.14
CA ARG A 476 21.41 33.06 -1.03
C ARG A 476 20.56 34.08 -1.78
N ARG A 477 20.19 33.78 -3.03
CA ARG A 477 19.30 34.61 -3.85
C ARG A 477 17.98 34.91 -3.14
N PHE A 478 17.31 33.90 -2.60
CA PHE A 478 16.00 34.08 -1.95
C PHE A 478 16.08 34.71 -0.55
N PHE A 479 17.24 34.74 0.09
CA PHE A 479 17.46 35.60 1.27
C PHE A 479 17.63 37.08 0.90
N SER A 480 18.23 37.38 -0.26
CA SER A 480 18.35 38.76 -0.76
C SER A 480 17.08 39.28 -1.45
N GLU A 481 16.39 38.44 -2.23
CA GLU A 481 15.21 38.82 -3.03
C GLU A 481 13.90 38.59 -2.26
N ARG A 482 13.72 39.30 -1.14
CA ARG A 482 12.58 39.09 -0.22
C ARG A 482 11.21 39.31 -0.88
N ASN A 483 11.09 40.27 -1.79
CA ASN A 483 9.84 40.57 -2.50
C ASN A 483 9.46 39.42 -3.44
N LEU A 484 10.40 38.94 -4.26
CA LEU A 484 10.15 37.79 -5.14
C LEU A 484 9.74 36.56 -4.34
N ARG A 485 10.43 36.29 -3.22
CA ARG A 485 10.07 35.18 -2.34
C ARG A 485 8.65 35.31 -1.80
N ALA A 486 8.26 36.50 -1.35
CA ALA A 486 6.91 36.77 -0.86
C ALA A 486 5.85 36.59 -1.96
N ASP A 487 6.14 37.01 -3.19
CA ASP A 487 5.24 36.85 -4.34
C ASP A 487 5.03 35.37 -4.69
N LEU A 488 6.12 34.60 -4.72
CA LEU A 488 6.08 33.15 -4.94
C LEU A 488 5.31 32.42 -3.85
N ILE A 489 5.48 32.78 -2.57
CA ILE A 489 4.70 32.19 -1.47
C ILE A 489 3.20 32.38 -1.71
N ARG A 490 2.76 33.59 -2.08
CA ARG A 490 1.33 33.87 -2.34
C ARG A 490 0.80 33.09 -3.52
N ALA A 491 1.57 33.02 -4.61
CA ALA A 491 1.20 32.27 -5.81
C ALA A 491 1.09 30.76 -5.53
N TRP A 492 2.09 30.17 -4.86
CA TRP A 492 2.08 28.76 -4.48
C TRP A 492 0.94 28.41 -3.52
N ARG A 493 0.74 29.23 -2.47
CA ARG A 493 -0.37 29.02 -1.53
C ARG A 493 -1.73 29.05 -2.24
N THR A 494 -1.88 29.93 -3.23
CA THR A 494 -3.08 30.01 -4.07
C THR A 494 -3.25 28.73 -4.91
N GLU A 495 -2.20 28.27 -5.61
CA GLU A 495 -2.26 27.03 -6.40
C GLU A 495 -2.65 25.82 -5.54
N ILE A 496 -2.02 25.64 -4.38
CA ILE A 496 -2.31 24.50 -3.51
C ILE A 496 -3.74 24.54 -2.97
N ALA A 497 -4.24 25.71 -2.56
CA ALA A 497 -5.60 25.86 -2.06
C ALA A 497 -6.67 25.49 -3.11
N HIS A 498 -6.42 25.78 -4.39
CA HIS A 498 -7.41 25.55 -5.45
C HIS A 498 -7.36 24.13 -6.02
N ARG A 499 -6.18 23.49 -6.09
CA ARG A 499 -5.99 22.29 -6.92
C ARG A 499 -5.36 21.09 -6.21
N HIS A 500 -4.83 21.28 -4.99
CA HIS A 500 -4.04 20.26 -4.32
C HIS A 500 -4.41 20.06 -2.84
N THR A 501 -5.71 20.05 -2.51
CA THR A 501 -6.22 19.64 -1.19
C THR A 501 -6.75 18.21 -1.20
N TYR A 502 -6.88 17.58 -0.03
CA TYR A 502 -7.46 16.23 0.05
C TYR A 502 -8.92 16.16 -0.40
N ASP A 503 -9.67 17.26 -0.32
CA ASP A 503 -11.01 17.37 -0.92
C ASP A 503 -10.97 17.14 -2.43
N VAL A 504 -10.01 17.76 -3.11
CA VAL A 504 -9.80 17.56 -4.55
C VAL A 504 -9.40 16.11 -4.84
N ARG A 505 -8.57 15.49 -3.99
CA ARG A 505 -8.17 14.08 -4.16
C ARG A 505 -9.34 13.12 -3.97
N VAL A 506 -10.18 13.32 -2.97
CA VAL A 506 -11.39 12.50 -2.76
C VAL A 506 -12.34 12.65 -3.94
N ALA A 507 -12.57 13.87 -4.43
CA ALA A 507 -13.39 14.08 -5.62
C ALA A 507 -12.84 13.34 -6.85
N GLU A 508 -11.51 13.36 -7.05
CA GLU A 508 -10.87 12.61 -8.12
C GLU A 508 -11.01 11.09 -7.93
N ILE A 509 -10.74 10.57 -6.73
CA ILE A 509 -10.91 9.14 -6.40
C ILE A 509 -12.31 8.67 -6.78
N LEU A 510 -13.35 9.38 -6.32
CA LEU A 510 -14.74 9.01 -6.58
C LEU A 510 -15.06 9.01 -8.08
N ASN A 511 -14.61 10.04 -8.81
CA ASN A 511 -14.80 10.12 -10.26
C ASN A 511 -14.14 8.95 -11.00
N ARG A 512 -12.92 8.57 -10.60
CA ARG A 512 -12.19 7.44 -11.22
C ARG A 512 -12.88 6.10 -10.93
N LEU A 513 -13.31 5.88 -9.68
CA LEU A 513 -14.03 4.67 -9.28
C LEU A 513 -15.35 4.49 -10.05
N ASP A 514 -16.11 5.58 -10.22
CA ASP A 514 -17.37 5.55 -10.98
C ASP A 514 -17.14 5.22 -12.47
N ARG A 515 -15.98 5.55 -13.03
CA ARG A 515 -15.61 5.17 -14.41
C ARG A 515 -15.16 3.71 -14.51
N CYS A 516 -14.34 3.20 -13.58
CA CYS A 516 -13.94 1.79 -13.59
C CYS A 516 -15.16 0.85 -13.42
N ARG A 517 -16.22 1.26 -12.68
CA ARG A 517 -17.49 0.52 -12.59
C ARG A 517 -18.34 0.49 -13.87
N LYS A 518 -18.13 1.40 -14.83
CA LYS A 518 -18.88 1.44 -16.10
C LYS A 518 -18.20 0.65 -17.22
N LEU A 519 -16.95 0.22 -17.02
CA LEU A 519 -16.12 -0.45 -18.03
C LEU A 519 -15.95 -1.95 -17.77
N GLY A 520 -16.20 -2.41 -16.53
CA GLY A 520 -16.34 -3.82 -16.18
C GLY A 520 -17.80 -4.14 -15.90
#